data_AF-A0A660U2S7-F1
#
_entry.id   AF-A0A660U2S7-F1
#
_cell.length_a   1.000
_cell.length_b   1.000
_cell.length_c   1.000
_cell.angle_alpha   90.00
_cell.angle_beta   90.00
_cell.angle_gamma   90.00
#
_symmetry.space_group_name_H-M   'P 1'
#
loop_
_entity.id
_entity.type
_entity.pdbx_description
1 polymer ?
#
loop_
_entity_poly.entity_id
_entity_poly.type
_entity_poly.pdbx_seq_one_letter_code
_entity_poly.pdbx_strand_id
1 'polypeptide(L)'
;GEEESENVYCVYKGRGGVPLGRGFRRLAFMWRFARLNVILSKYLQPQSRVMYRRLVLERVKALAPFLMFDRDPYIVVGRSGKLWWIIDAFTHSKRYPYSEPYPGPPKTEAARAAPDRNLKGKFNYIRNSVQAMIDAYNGDVYFFVRDETDPMVQVYKKIFPGMFRPQEEIPDGLIDHGRFPDILTLILARMYAVYHMRDPQVFYGQEDKWELPNELYYTKEKIEMVPYYAVVKLPGEDHVEFVNMIPFTPTAGKRNLIAWLVARCDAKYYGRLKAYILPKGTQIDGPEIVEDRIDQHPEMSKQLSLWDQGGSSVIRGNMLTIPVGNALFYVEPIYLQAKDAKMPELKQVVVAAGDRLAWGETFMEALQRVFIGQLVEEKPAQEKPKLTLKDLVATAWASLENYKKLVGEGKMREAADAFEQLEAALKALQQEVQSSGSGGGS
;
A
#
# COMPACT_ATOMS: atom_id res chain seq x y z
N GLY A 1 40.32 -14.00 -13.31
CA GLY A 1 40.82 -12.92 -12.44
C GLY A 1 39.61 -12.11 -12.07
N GLU A 2 39.08 -12.34 -10.88
CA GLU A 2 38.02 -11.51 -10.31
C GLU A 2 38.67 -10.19 -9.92
N GLU A 3 38.28 -9.09 -10.57
CA GLU A 3 38.62 -7.74 -10.10
C GLU A 3 37.87 -7.53 -8.78
N GLU A 4 38.57 -7.71 -7.66
CA GLU A 4 38.14 -7.17 -6.38
C GLU A 4 37.93 -5.67 -6.55
N SER A 5 36.67 -5.23 -6.50
CA SER A 5 36.32 -3.82 -6.52
C SER A 5 37.03 -3.11 -5.37
N GLU A 6 37.97 -2.22 -5.67
CA GLU A 6 38.67 -1.41 -4.66
C GLU A 6 37.66 -0.65 -3.79
N ASN A 7 37.83 -0.76 -2.47
CA ASN A 7 36.99 -0.04 -1.52
C ASN A 7 37.17 1.47 -1.68
N VAL A 8 36.12 2.17 -2.13
CA VAL A 8 36.10 3.64 -2.19
C VAL A 8 35.78 4.21 -0.81
N TYR A 9 36.79 4.79 -0.16
CA TYR A 9 36.62 5.46 1.13
C TYR A 9 36.17 6.92 0.93
N CYS A 10 35.10 7.33 1.60
CA CYS A 10 34.67 8.73 1.66
C CYS A 10 34.74 9.30 3.08
N VAL A 11 35.09 10.58 3.19
CA VAL A 11 35.06 11.30 4.46
C VAL A 11 33.73 12.01 4.59
N TYR A 12 33.06 11.84 5.73
CA TYR A 12 31.82 12.53 6.05
C TYR A 12 32.05 14.06 6.11
N LYS A 13 31.39 14.80 5.21
CA LYS A 13 31.45 16.27 5.11
C LYS A 13 30.24 16.96 5.75
N GLY A 14 29.31 16.19 6.32
CA GLY A 14 28.10 16.74 6.93
C GLY A 14 28.36 17.40 8.30
N ARG A 15 27.36 18.14 8.76
CA ARG A 15 27.43 18.91 10.02
C ARG A 15 26.78 18.19 11.20
N GLY A 16 26.36 16.94 11.02
CA GLY A 16 25.66 16.16 12.03
C GLY A 16 26.52 15.83 13.26
N GLY A 17 25.82 15.45 14.33
CA GLY A 17 26.44 15.09 15.60
C GLY A 17 27.09 16.27 16.33
N VAL A 18 27.59 16.01 17.53
CA VAL A 18 28.19 17.04 18.38
C VAL A 18 29.70 16.88 18.36
N PRO A 19 30.48 17.93 18.00
CA PRO A 19 31.94 17.88 18.07
C PRO A 19 32.41 17.60 19.51
N LEU A 20 33.31 16.62 19.66
CA LEU A 20 33.92 16.27 20.95
C LEU A 20 34.69 17.44 21.55
N GLY A 21 35.40 18.19 20.70
CA GLY A 21 36.31 19.24 21.15
C GLY A 21 37.43 18.70 22.05
N ARG A 22 38.10 19.62 22.77
CA ARG A 22 39.25 19.33 23.66
C ARG A 22 38.93 19.36 25.15
N GLY A 23 37.67 19.59 25.55
CA GLY A 23 37.32 19.92 26.95
C GLY A 23 36.12 19.16 27.52
N PHE A 24 35.31 19.84 28.33
CA PHE A 24 34.20 19.29 29.13
C PHE A 24 33.21 18.41 28.35
N ARG A 25 33.01 18.65 27.05
CA ARG A 25 32.14 17.81 26.20
C ARG A 25 32.58 16.34 26.18
N ARG A 26 33.89 16.05 26.24
CA ARG A 26 34.39 14.66 26.34
C ARG A 26 33.97 14.01 27.66
N LEU A 27 34.04 14.74 28.77
CA LEU A 27 33.60 14.26 30.08
C LEU A 27 32.09 14.02 30.11
N ALA A 28 31.31 14.96 29.55
CA ALA A 28 29.86 14.81 29.44
C ALA A 28 29.47 13.56 28.61
N PHE A 29 30.17 13.30 27.49
CA PHE A 29 29.93 12.10 26.70
C PHE A 29 30.42 10.81 27.37
N MET A 30 31.55 10.84 28.07
CA MET A 30 32.00 9.72 28.88
C MET A 30 30.94 9.35 29.92
N TRP A 31 30.40 10.33 30.63
CA TRP A 31 29.35 10.10 31.63
C TRP A 31 28.05 9.59 30.99
N ARG A 32 27.60 10.24 29.90
CA ARG A 32 26.36 9.87 29.19
C ARG A 32 26.37 8.46 28.60
N PHE A 33 27.52 7.99 28.13
CA PHE A 33 27.69 6.66 27.52
C PHE A 33 28.37 5.64 28.43
N ALA A 34 28.77 6.03 29.64
CA ALA A 34 29.55 5.21 30.58
C ALA A 34 30.78 4.54 29.93
N ARG A 35 31.49 5.26 29.06
CA ARG A 35 32.66 4.72 28.32
C ARG A 35 33.90 5.58 28.51
N LEU A 36 34.87 5.06 29.27
CA LEU A 36 36.18 5.69 29.50
C LEU A 36 36.98 5.89 28.20
N ASN A 37 36.76 5.04 27.20
CA ASN A 37 37.45 5.11 25.90
C ASN A 37 37.16 6.42 25.15
N VAL A 38 36.08 7.15 25.46
CA VAL A 38 35.79 8.47 24.87
C VAL A 38 36.86 9.51 25.26
N ILE A 39 37.52 9.33 26.41
CA ILE A 39 38.58 10.22 26.90
C ILE A 39 39.97 9.65 26.58
N LEU A 40 40.16 8.34 26.72
CA LEU A 40 41.47 7.68 26.63
C LEU A 40 41.89 7.32 25.19
N SER A 41 40.95 7.28 24.25
CA SER A 41 41.26 6.88 22.88
C SER A 41 42.00 7.99 22.10
N LYS A 42 43.21 7.66 21.63
CA LYS A 42 43.99 8.50 20.71
C LYS A 42 43.38 8.60 19.31
N TYR A 43 42.46 7.70 18.96
CA TYR A 43 41.73 7.74 17.68
C TYR A 43 40.67 8.85 17.64
N LEU A 44 40.29 9.42 18.78
CA LEU A 44 39.32 10.50 18.86
C LEU A 44 40.02 11.85 18.81
N GLN A 45 39.86 12.56 17.71
CA GLN A 45 40.39 13.90 17.50
C GLN A 45 39.37 14.96 17.96
N PRO A 46 39.77 16.23 18.17
CA PRO A 46 38.84 17.30 18.56
C PRO A 46 37.70 17.54 17.56
N GLN A 47 37.97 17.33 16.27
CA GLN A 47 37.01 17.39 15.17
C GLN A 47 36.09 16.18 15.09
N SER A 48 36.40 15.09 15.80
CA SER A 48 35.53 13.91 15.83
C SER A 48 34.18 14.28 16.43
N ARG A 49 33.11 13.81 15.79
CA ARG A 49 31.73 14.11 16.16
C ARG A 49 31.08 12.89 16.78
N VAL A 50 30.40 13.08 17.90
CA VAL A 50 29.59 12.03 18.50
C VAL A 50 28.23 12.04 17.83
N MET A 51 27.93 10.95 17.12
CA MET A 51 26.62 10.69 16.55
C MET A 51 25.76 9.96 17.58
N TYR A 52 24.72 10.61 18.08
CA TYR A 52 23.77 10.03 19.03
C TYR A 52 22.33 10.39 18.66
N ARG A 53 21.35 9.62 19.17
CA ARG A 53 19.95 9.63 18.72
C ARG A 53 19.87 9.49 17.20
N ARG A 54 20.41 8.37 16.71
CA ARG A 54 20.49 8.08 15.27
C ARG A 54 19.15 7.59 14.72
N LEU A 55 18.31 6.99 15.58
CA LEU A 55 16.96 6.59 15.21
C LEU A 55 16.08 7.82 15.02
N VAL A 56 15.36 7.88 13.89
CA VAL A 56 14.47 9.00 13.52
C VAL A 56 13.49 9.28 14.65
N LEU A 57 12.80 8.24 15.15
CA LEU A 57 11.79 8.36 16.18
C LEU A 57 12.34 8.90 17.51
N GLU A 58 13.52 8.44 17.95
CA GLU A 58 14.17 8.96 19.16
C GLU A 58 14.54 10.43 19.02
N ARG A 59 14.99 10.84 17.82
CA ARG A 59 15.41 12.20 17.53
C ARG A 59 14.21 13.16 17.56
N VAL A 60 13.14 12.85 16.84
CA VAL A 60 11.96 13.73 16.80
C VAL A 60 11.25 13.81 18.15
N LYS A 61 11.14 12.69 18.88
CA LYS A 61 10.59 12.69 20.25
C LYS A 61 11.43 13.50 21.24
N ALA A 62 12.75 13.50 21.08
CA ALA A 62 13.61 14.32 21.93
C ALA A 62 13.45 15.83 21.68
N LEU A 63 13.01 16.23 20.46
CA LEU A 63 12.82 17.63 20.08
C LEU A 63 11.40 18.11 20.40
N ALA A 64 10.38 17.31 20.10
CA ALA A 64 8.97 17.69 20.30
C ALA A 64 8.20 16.58 21.03
N PRO A 65 8.48 16.31 22.33
CA PRO A 65 7.88 15.20 23.08
C PRO A 65 6.36 15.35 23.32
N PHE A 66 5.81 16.54 23.07
CA PHE A 66 4.39 16.86 23.22
C PHE A 66 3.55 16.49 21.98
N LEU A 67 4.20 16.07 20.88
CA LEU A 67 3.54 15.49 19.71
C LEU A 67 3.55 13.96 19.82
N MET A 68 2.48 13.34 19.33
CA MET A 68 2.45 11.90 19.13
C MET A 68 3.00 11.59 17.74
N PHE A 69 4.09 10.84 17.64
CA PHE A 69 4.67 10.50 16.34
C PHE A 69 4.13 9.17 15.82
N ASP A 70 4.05 9.07 14.49
CA ASP A 70 3.92 7.79 13.81
C ASP A 70 5.05 6.83 14.19
N ARG A 71 4.83 5.54 14.01
CA ARG A 71 5.82 4.49 14.25
C ARG A 71 6.56 4.08 12.98
N ASP A 72 6.09 4.46 11.80
CA ASP A 72 6.69 4.09 10.51
C ASP A 72 7.29 5.30 9.76
N PRO A 73 8.51 5.74 10.13
CA PRO A 73 9.24 6.73 9.33
C PRO A 73 9.68 6.12 7.99
N TYR A 74 9.46 6.83 6.89
CA TYR A 74 9.83 6.39 5.55
C TYR A 74 10.87 7.32 4.92
N ILE A 75 11.70 6.75 4.05
CA ILE A 75 12.75 7.48 3.33
C ILE A 75 12.30 7.81 1.91
N VAL A 76 12.61 9.02 1.45
CA VAL A 76 12.31 9.51 0.10
C VAL A 76 13.53 10.20 -0.50
N VAL A 77 13.54 10.30 -1.83
CA VAL A 77 14.55 11.04 -2.58
C VAL A 77 13.93 12.37 -3.02
N GLY A 78 14.43 13.49 -2.50
CA GLY A 78 14.01 14.81 -2.96
C GLY A 78 14.53 15.09 -4.38
N ARG A 79 13.98 16.10 -5.07
CA ARG A 79 14.39 16.43 -6.45
C ARG A 79 15.88 16.73 -6.61
N SER A 80 16.55 17.18 -5.55
CA SER A 80 18.00 17.41 -5.54
C SER A 80 18.83 16.12 -5.41
N GLY A 81 18.22 14.93 -5.43
CA GLY A 81 18.88 13.64 -5.15
C GLY A 81 19.22 13.40 -3.68
N LYS A 82 18.82 14.30 -2.77
CA LYS A 82 19.06 14.15 -1.34
C LYS A 82 18.05 13.21 -0.71
N LEU A 83 18.51 12.41 0.24
CA LEU A 83 17.67 11.50 1.01
C LEU A 83 17.08 12.22 2.23
N TRP A 84 15.77 12.03 2.43
CA TRP A 84 15.02 12.60 3.53
C TRP A 84 14.20 11.51 4.22
N TRP A 85 14.23 11.48 5.55
CA TRP A 85 13.25 10.75 6.33
C TRP A 85 12.03 11.62 6.58
N ILE A 86 10.85 11.08 6.37
CA ILE A 86 9.57 11.73 6.67
C ILE A 86 8.88 10.92 7.76
N ILE A 87 8.31 11.62 8.73
CA ILE A 87 7.50 11.03 9.80
C ILE A 87 6.36 11.98 10.18
N ASP A 88 5.14 11.46 10.15
CA ASP A 88 3.95 12.19 10.56
C ASP A 88 3.89 12.35 12.08
N ALA A 89 3.34 13.47 12.52
CA ALA A 89 3.22 13.84 13.91
C ALA A 89 1.83 14.43 14.18
N PHE A 90 1.19 13.88 15.20
CA PHE A 90 -0.16 14.18 15.58
C PHE A 90 -0.21 15.09 16.79
N THR A 91 -1.04 16.13 16.71
CA THR A 91 -1.52 16.78 17.93
C THR A 91 -2.62 15.92 18.53
N HIS A 92 -2.67 15.83 19.85
CA HIS A 92 -3.68 15.03 20.53
C HIS A 92 -4.06 15.63 21.89
N SER A 93 -5.26 15.32 22.35
CA SER A 93 -5.75 15.69 23.68
C SER A 93 -6.66 14.62 24.25
N LYS A 94 -6.73 14.55 25.59
CA LYS A 94 -7.70 13.72 26.33
C LYS A 94 -8.92 14.51 26.82
N ARG A 95 -8.92 15.82 26.60
CA ARG A 95 -9.87 16.76 27.23
C ARG A 95 -10.54 17.65 26.18
N TYR A 96 -10.58 17.21 24.93
CA TYR A 96 -11.29 17.98 23.92
C TYR A 96 -12.79 17.90 24.19
N PRO A 97 -13.50 19.04 24.29
CA PRO A 97 -14.89 19.04 24.71
C PRO A 97 -15.79 18.35 23.69
N TYR A 98 -16.87 17.72 24.15
CA TYR A 98 -17.90 17.07 23.32
C TYR A 98 -17.35 16.03 22.33
N SER A 99 -16.24 15.36 22.67
CA SER A 99 -15.62 14.34 21.82
C SER A 99 -15.46 13.01 22.55
N GLU A 100 -15.79 11.91 21.86
CA GLU A 100 -15.69 10.57 22.41
C GLU A 100 -14.22 10.13 22.56
N PRO A 101 -13.82 9.56 23.71
CA PRO A 101 -12.54 8.89 23.85
C PRO A 101 -12.37 7.75 22.86
N TYR A 102 -11.18 7.62 22.27
CA TYR A 102 -10.92 6.58 21.28
C TYR A 102 -11.19 5.17 21.85
N PRO A 103 -12.13 4.40 21.28
CA PRO A 103 -12.58 3.12 21.85
C PRO A 103 -11.53 2.00 21.70
N GLY A 104 -10.59 2.15 20.77
CA GLY A 104 -9.62 1.13 20.39
C GLY A 104 -10.25 -0.07 19.65
N PRO A 105 -9.46 -1.11 19.38
CA PRO A 105 -9.96 -2.34 18.78
C PRO A 105 -10.98 -3.06 19.70
N PRO A 106 -11.89 -3.86 19.12
CA PRO A 106 -12.77 -4.74 19.88
C PRO A 106 -11.97 -5.81 20.65
N LYS A 107 -12.58 -6.43 21.66
CA LYS A 107 -11.96 -7.50 22.46
C LYS A 107 -12.10 -8.88 21.78
N THR A 108 -11.77 -8.98 20.50
CA THR A 108 -11.76 -10.25 19.75
C THR A 108 -10.35 -10.84 19.70
N GLU A 109 -10.21 -12.13 19.41
CA GLU A 109 -8.91 -12.76 19.24
C GLU A 109 -8.15 -12.15 18.06
N ALA A 110 -8.83 -11.94 16.92
CA ALA A 110 -8.26 -11.34 15.73
C ALA A 110 -7.74 -9.90 15.95
N ALA A 111 -8.40 -9.12 16.82
CA ALA A 111 -7.99 -7.77 17.12
C ALA A 111 -6.91 -7.67 18.23
N ARG A 112 -6.45 -8.81 18.80
CA ARG A 112 -5.38 -8.80 19.81
C ARG A 112 -4.08 -8.24 19.25
N ALA A 113 -3.80 -8.46 17.97
CA ALA A 113 -2.59 -7.99 17.29
C ALA A 113 -2.71 -6.56 16.73
N ALA A 114 -3.88 -5.92 16.82
CA ALA A 114 -4.14 -4.63 16.20
C ALA A 114 -3.14 -3.53 16.68
N PRO A 115 -2.56 -2.73 15.76
CA PRO A 115 -1.45 -1.83 16.08
C PRO A 115 -1.85 -0.67 17.00
N ASP A 116 -3.14 -0.34 17.02
CA ASP A 116 -3.76 0.74 17.80
C ASP A 116 -4.27 0.30 19.18
N ARG A 117 -4.11 -0.98 19.56
CA ARG A 117 -4.58 -1.52 20.85
C ARG A 117 -4.15 -0.69 22.06
N ASN A 118 -2.90 -0.23 22.06
CA ASN A 118 -2.32 0.54 23.17
C ASN A 118 -2.77 2.03 23.19
N LEU A 119 -3.56 2.46 22.21
CA LEU A 119 -4.08 3.83 22.08
C LEU A 119 -5.48 4.00 22.69
N LYS A 120 -6.16 2.91 23.06
CA LYS A 120 -7.48 2.94 23.70
C LYS A 120 -7.52 3.90 24.88
N GLY A 121 -8.45 4.86 24.86
CA GLY A 121 -8.63 5.87 25.90
C GLY A 121 -7.44 6.83 26.11
N LYS A 122 -6.43 6.82 25.23
CA LYS A 122 -5.25 7.70 25.34
C LYS A 122 -5.52 9.12 24.84
N PHE A 123 -6.57 9.32 24.06
CA PHE A 123 -7.01 10.61 23.55
C PHE A 123 -8.50 10.56 23.21
N ASN A 124 -9.13 11.74 23.13
CA ASN A 124 -10.43 11.95 22.51
C ASN A 124 -10.34 13.00 21.38
N TYR A 125 -9.13 13.41 21.01
CA TYR A 125 -8.82 14.29 19.90
C TYR A 125 -7.47 13.91 19.33
N ILE A 126 -7.39 13.81 18.01
CA ILE A 126 -6.16 13.57 17.26
C ILE A 126 -6.25 14.24 15.89
N ARG A 127 -5.17 14.88 15.44
CA ARG A 127 -5.05 15.49 14.10
C ARG A 127 -3.65 15.29 13.54
N ASN A 128 -3.54 14.98 12.24
CA ASN A 128 -2.26 15.00 11.52
C ASN A 128 -1.91 16.45 11.15
N SER A 129 -1.37 17.17 12.13
CA SER A 129 -1.13 18.60 12.00
C SER A 129 0.31 18.94 11.66
N VAL A 130 1.25 18.02 11.89
CA VAL A 130 2.68 18.27 11.73
C VAL A 130 3.32 17.11 11.00
N GLN A 131 4.24 17.42 10.09
CA GLN A 131 5.10 16.44 9.44
C GLN A 131 6.55 16.81 9.72
N ALA A 132 7.31 15.88 10.30
CA ALA A 132 8.73 16.08 10.53
C ALA A 132 9.54 15.51 9.37
N MET A 133 10.48 16.29 8.86
CA MET A 133 11.41 15.90 7.80
C MET A 133 12.84 15.98 8.35
N ILE A 134 13.62 14.92 8.12
CA ILE A 134 14.98 14.79 8.63
C ILE A 134 15.91 14.57 7.44
N ASP A 135 16.89 15.44 7.28
CA ASP A 135 17.94 15.26 6.28
C ASP A 135 18.76 14.01 6.67
N ALA A 136 18.78 12.99 5.81
CA ALA A 136 19.41 11.71 6.13
C ALA A 136 20.95 11.81 6.22
N TYR A 137 21.54 12.87 5.64
CA TYR A 137 22.99 13.08 5.62
C TYR A 137 23.48 13.80 6.88
N ASN A 138 22.81 14.87 7.32
CA ASN A 138 23.25 15.66 8.48
C ASN A 138 22.39 15.47 9.75
N GLY A 139 21.18 14.93 9.63
CA GLY A 139 20.27 14.71 10.74
C GLY A 139 19.57 15.96 11.26
N ASP A 140 19.63 17.07 10.51
CA ASP A 140 18.85 18.28 10.77
C ASP A 140 17.35 17.94 10.65
N VAL A 141 16.54 18.44 11.59
CA VAL A 141 15.11 18.12 11.70
C VAL A 141 14.31 19.39 11.47
N TYR A 142 13.28 19.29 10.65
CA TYR A 142 12.34 20.35 10.34
C TYR A 142 10.93 19.87 10.62
N PHE A 143 10.14 20.66 11.37
CA PHE A 143 8.73 20.37 11.61
C PHE A 143 7.89 21.31 10.73
N PHE A 144 7.16 20.73 9.78
CA PHE A 144 6.26 21.47 8.90
C PHE A 144 4.81 21.31 9.34
N VAL A 145 4.04 22.39 9.32
CA VAL A 145 2.62 22.36 9.64
C VAL A 145 1.84 21.88 8.41
N ARG A 146 1.02 20.83 8.58
CA ARG A 146 0.14 20.28 7.54
C ARG A 146 -1.28 20.81 7.65
N ASP A 147 -1.78 20.95 8.88
CA ASP A 147 -3.11 21.47 9.15
C ASP A 147 -3.02 22.77 9.94
N GLU A 148 -2.96 23.91 9.22
CA GLU A 148 -2.94 25.24 9.83
C GLU A 148 -4.24 25.59 10.58
N THR A 149 -5.32 24.81 10.39
CA THR A 149 -6.60 25.03 11.06
C THR A 149 -6.70 24.33 12.41
N ASP A 150 -5.76 23.44 12.75
CA ASP A 150 -5.77 22.74 14.03
C ASP A 150 -5.48 23.72 15.20
N PRO A 151 -6.42 23.91 16.14
CA PRO A 151 -6.22 24.80 17.27
C PRO A 151 -5.03 24.38 18.16
N MET A 152 -4.71 23.09 18.25
CA MET A 152 -3.61 22.60 19.07
C MET A 152 -2.26 23.01 18.48
N VAL A 153 -2.05 22.84 17.18
CA VAL A 153 -0.79 23.26 16.54
C VAL A 153 -0.63 24.78 16.59
N GLN A 154 -1.71 25.54 16.44
CA GLN A 154 -1.67 27.01 16.58
C GLN A 154 -1.20 27.45 17.97
N VAL A 155 -1.59 26.75 19.02
CA VAL A 155 -1.10 27.01 20.39
C VAL A 155 0.38 26.65 20.50
N TYR A 156 0.81 25.49 19.99
CA TYR A 156 2.23 25.11 20.01
C TYR A 156 3.13 26.06 19.21
N LYS A 157 2.66 26.60 18.08
CA LYS A 157 3.36 27.65 17.32
C LYS A 157 3.62 28.90 18.17
N LYS A 158 2.69 29.28 19.04
CA LYS A 158 2.83 30.42 19.97
C LYS A 158 3.77 30.11 21.13
N ILE A 159 3.73 28.89 21.68
CA ILE A 159 4.59 28.47 22.80
C ILE A 159 6.05 28.32 22.35
N PHE A 160 6.28 27.81 21.14
CA PHE A 160 7.62 27.55 20.59
C PHE A 160 7.86 28.31 19.28
N PRO A 161 8.08 29.64 19.33
CA PRO A 161 8.36 30.44 18.14
C PRO A 161 9.55 29.89 17.35
N GLY A 162 9.38 29.74 16.03
CA GLY A 162 10.43 29.27 15.11
C GLY A 162 10.63 27.74 15.05
N MET A 163 9.91 26.96 15.88
CA MET A 163 9.99 25.49 15.83
C MET A 163 9.29 24.90 14.61
N PHE A 164 8.13 25.47 14.26
CA PHE A 164 7.27 25.00 13.17
C PHE A 164 7.42 25.91 11.95
N ARG A 165 7.49 25.28 10.78
CA ARG A 165 7.61 25.93 9.49
C ARG A 165 6.33 25.77 8.67
N PRO A 166 6.01 26.75 7.82
CA PRO A 166 4.88 26.66 6.91
C PRO A 166 5.16 25.60 5.82
N GLN A 167 4.10 25.04 5.24
CA GLN A 167 4.20 23.94 4.28
C GLN A 167 4.93 24.36 2.99
N GLU A 168 4.86 25.64 2.65
CA GLU A 168 5.50 26.25 1.48
C GLU A 168 7.04 26.22 1.56
N GLU A 169 7.61 26.03 2.75
CA GLU A 169 9.05 25.85 2.94
C GLU A 169 9.52 24.39 2.78
N ILE A 170 8.60 23.45 2.50
CA ILE A 170 8.97 22.05 2.24
C ILE A 170 9.85 21.99 0.97
N PRO A 171 11.03 21.35 1.03
CA PRO A 171 11.88 21.18 -0.14
C PRO A 171 11.17 20.52 -1.33
N ASP A 172 11.49 20.98 -2.54
CA ASP A 172 10.82 20.56 -3.77
C ASP A 172 10.78 19.04 -3.97
N GLY A 173 9.59 18.55 -4.30
CA GLY A 173 9.29 17.14 -4.55
C GLY A 173 9.03 16.30 -3.30
N LEU A 174 9.34 16.77 -2.09
CA LEU A 174 9.02 15.99 -0.88
C LEU A 174 7.53 15.91 -0.61
N ILE A 175 6.79 16.97 -0.96
CA ILE A 175 5.33 17.03 -0.78
C ILE A 175 4.59 15.97 -1.62
N ASP A 176 5.15 15.57 -2.76
CA ASP A 176 4.58 14.58 -3.68
C ASP A 176 4.71 13.14 -3.14
N HIS A 177 5.56 12.94 -2.12
CA HIS A 177 5.77 11.63 -1.48
C HIS A 177 4.95 11.41 -0.21
N GLY A 178 3.99 12.30 0.08
CA GLY A 178 3.16 12.20 1.28
C GLY A 178 2.41 10.88 1.37
N ARG A 179 2.50 10.21 2.51
CA ARG A 179 1.66 9.05 2.86
C ARG A 179 0.68 9.49 3.93
N PHE A 180 -0.61 9.19 3.77
CA PHE A 180 -1.55 9.38 4.86
C PHE A 180 -1.39 8.22 5.86
N PRO A 181 -1.10 8.49 7.15
CA PRO A 181 -0.72 7.46 8.11
C PRO A 181 -1.73 6.32 8.29
N ASP A 182 -1.26 5.07 8.20
CA ASP A 182 -2.07 3.87 8.44
C ASP A 182 -2.76 3.92 9.81
N ILE A 183 -2.01 4.31 10.85
CA ILE A 183 -2.56 4.37 12.20
C ILE A 183 -3.71 5.37 12.31
N LEU A 184 -3.63 6.48 11.57
CA LEU A 184 -4.68 7.50 11.58
C LEU A 184 -5.87 7.08 10.71
N THR A 185 -5.64 6.46 9.55
CA THR A 185 -6.73 5.83 8.76
C THR A 185 -7.47 4.82 9.60
N LEU A 186 -6.76 3.95 10.33
CA LEU A 186 -7.34 2.94 11.19
C LEU A 186 -8.20 3.57 12.31
N ILE A 187 -7.66 4.58 13.00
CA ILE A 187 -8.40 5.32 14.03
C ILE A 187 -9.69 5.93 13.45
N LEU A 188 -9.59 6.61 12.30
CA LEU A 188 -10.71 7.28 11.66
C LEU A 188 -11.74 6.26 11.13
N ALA A 189 -11.29 5.12 10.60
CA ALA A 189 -12.16 4.03 10.18
C ALA A 189 -12.97 3.46 11.34
N ARG A 190 -12.34 3.22 12.51
CA ARG A 190 -13.05 2.74 13.71
C ARG A 190 -14.10 3.73 14.21
N MET A 191 -13.79 5.02 14.20
CA MET A 191 -14.77 6.04 14.57
C MET A 191 -15.91 6.08 13.53
N TYR A 192 -15.56 6.07 12.25
CA TYR A 192 -16.54 6.14 11.16
C TYR A 192 -17.49 4.94 11.12
N ALA A 193 -17.01 3.75 11.50
CA ALA A 193 -17.80 2.53 11.60
C ALA A 193 -19.05 2.66 12.50
N VAL A 194 -19.07 3.65 13.40
CA VAL A 194 -20.23 4.00 14.23
C VAL A 194 -20.83 5.34 13.80
N TYR A 195 -20.02 6.37 13.62
CA TYR A 195 -20.49 7.75 13.41
C TYR A 195 -20.96 8.08 12.00
N HIS A 196 -20.88 7.15 11.06
CA HIS A 196 -21.54 7.32 9.76
C HIS A 196 -23.08 7.31 9.88
N MET A 197 -23.62 6.67 10.93
CA MET A 197 -25.04 6.66 11.25
C MET A 197 -25.47 8.06 11.74
N ARG A 198 -26.24 8.77 10.91
CA ARG A 198 -26.73 10.13 11.23
C ARG A 198 -28.13 10.15 11.82
N ASP A 199 -28.91 9.10 11.60
CA ASP A 199 -30.24 8.98 12.19
C ASP A 199 -30.14 8.61 13.68
N PRO A 200 -30.74 9.38 14.61
CA PRO A 200 -30.60 9.13 16.04
C PRO A 200 -31.16 7.79 16.51
N GLN A 201 -32.24 7.28 15.90
CA GLN A 201 -32.84 6.00 16.29
C GLN A 201 -31.94 4.85 15.86
N VAL A 202 -31.45 4.88 14.62
CA VAL A 202 -30.49 3.91 14.08
C VAL A 202 -29.18 3.94 14.89
N PHE A 203 -28.68 5.12 15.22
CA PHE A 203 -27.46 5.28 16.01
C PHE A 203 -27.62 4.70 17.43
N TYR A 204 -28.74 5.01 18.11
CA TYR A 204 -29.00 4.49 19.46
C TYR A 204 -29.21 2.96 19.46
N GLY A 205 -29.86 2.43 18.42
CA GLY A 205 -30.05 0.99 18.22
C GLY A 205 -28.81 0.25 17.72
N GLN A 206 -27.77 0.98 17.24
CA GLN A 206 -26.60 0.43 16.54
C GLN A 206 -26.98 -0.49 15.36
N GLU A 207 -28.06 -0.18 14.66
CA GLU A 207 -28.67 -1.09 13.68
C GLU A 207 -27.83 -1.26 12.39
N ASP A 208 -27.03 -0.25 12.03
CA ASP A 208 -26.14 -0.25 10.86
C ASP A 208 -24.67 -0.08 11.27
N LYS A 209 -24.27 -0.73 12.38
CA LYS A 209 -22.89 -0.70 12.83
C LYS A 209 -21.99 -1.51 11.89
N TRP A 210 -20.82 -0.95 11.56
CA TRP A 210 -19.81 -1.62 10.74
C TRP A 210 -18.64 -2.10 11.59
N GLU A 211 -17.88 -3.03 11.04
CA GLU A 211 -16.66 -3.59 11.60
C GLU A 211 -15.57 -3.67 10.54
N LEU A 212 -14.32 -3.70 11.00
CA LEU A 212 -13.19 -4.01 10.12
C LEU A 212 -13.19 -5.53 9.90
N PRO A 213 -13.03 -5.99 8.64
CA PRO A 213 -12.94 -7.42 8.36
C PRO A 213 -11.68 -8.03 8.96
N ASN A 214 -11.66 -9.36 9.00
CA ASN A 214 -10.48 -10.14 9.35
C ASN A 214 -9.84 -10.71 8.08
N GLU A 215 -8.54 -10.98 8.16
CA GLU A 215 -7.74 -11.68 7.14
C GLU A 215 -6.88 -12.79 7.79
N LEU A 216 -6.37 -13.71 6.97
CA LEU A 216 -5.38 -14.69 7.41
C LEU A 216 -3.98 -14.14 7.12
N TYR A 217 -3.23 -13.85 8.18
CA TYR A 217 -1.89 -13.28 8.05
C TYR A 217 -0.80 -14.23 8.53
N TYR A 218 0.36 -14.18 7.88
CA TYR A 218 1.54 -14.96 8.21
C TYR A 218 1.26 -16.47 8.21
N THR A 219 1.38 -17.15 9.35
CA THR A 219 1.16 -18.61 9.49
C THR A 219 -0.31 -18.94 9.77
N LYS A 220 -1.23 -18.36 8.99
CA LYS A 220 -2.70 -18.54 9.12
C LYS A 220 -3.30 -18.00 10.43
N GLU A 221 -2.67 -17.00 11.05
CA GLU A 221 -3.28 -16.32 12.19
C GLU A 221 -4.39 -15.40 11.68
N LYS A 222 -5.62 -15.60 12.19
CA LYS A 222 -6.72 -14.70 11.89
C LYS A 222 -6.49 -13.38 12.61
N ILE A 223 -6.26 -12.30 11.87
CA ILE A 223 -6.07 -10.96 12.41
C ILE A 223 -7.10 -9.99 11.83
N GLU A 224 -7.38 -8.91 12.54
CA GLU A 224 -8.16 -7.80 11.99
C GLU A 224 -7.34 -7.06 10.93
N MET A 225 -7.95 -6.75 9.78
CA MET A 225 -7.27 -6.07 8.69
C MET A 225 -6.78 -4.67 9.10
N VAL A 226 -5.62 -4.30 8.58
CA VAL A 226 -5.06 -2.96 8.69
C VAL A 226 -5.18 -2.20 7.36
N PRO A 227 -5.13 -0.86 7.37
CA PRO A 227 -5.12 -0.10 6.13
C PRO A 227 -3.90 -0.44 5.27
N TYR A 228 -4.06 -0.34 3.96
CA TYR A 228 -3.00 -0.58 3.00
C TYR A 228 -2.99 0.50 1.92
N TYR A 229 -1.81 0.71 1.32
CA TYR A 229 -1.66 1.65 0.23
C TYR A 229 -1.89 0.99 -1.12
N ALA A 230 -2.54 1.71 -2.02
CA ALA A 230 -2.76 1.28 -3.39
C ALA A 230 -2.72 2.48 -4.34
N VAL A 231 -2.39 2.23 -5.61
CA VAL A 231 -2.59 3.19 -6.70
C VAL A 231 -3.82 2.76 -7.46
N VAL A 232 -4.90 3.53 -7.35
CA VAL A 232 -6.21 3.15 -7.91
C VAL A 232 -6.86 4.32 -8.60
N LYS A 233 -7.68 4.04 -9.60
CA LYS A 233 -8.63 5.01 -10.16
C LYS A 233 -9.89 4.98 -9.29
N LEU A 234 -10.07 6.02 -8.48
CA LEU A 234 -11.23 6.12 -7.59
C LEU A 234 -12.54 6.30 -8.40
N PRO A 235 -13.68 5.75 -7.93
CA PRO A 235 -14.96 5.96 -8.60
C PRO A 235 -15.34 7.45 -8.71
N GLY A 236 -15.60 7.88 -9.95
CA GLY A 236 -15.91 9.27 -10.30
C GLY A 236 -14.71 10.18 -10.50
N GLU A 237 -13.48 9.68 -10.42
CA GLU A 237 -12.25 10.41 -10.72
C GLU A 237 -11.66 9.93 -12.05
N ASP A 238 -11.06 10.84 -12.82
CA ASP A 238 -10.52 10.52 -14.15
C ASP A 238 -9.07 10.04 -14.14
N HIS A 239 -8.36 10.23 -13.02
CA HIS A 239 -6.94 9.90 -12.85
C HIS A 239 -6.76 8.83 -11.77
N VAL A 240 -5.63 8.11 -11.87
CA VAL A 240 -5.16 7.25 -10.79
C VAL A 240 -4.58 8.11 -9.67
N GLU A 241 -4.73 7.65 -8.45
CA GLU A 241 -4.26 8.34 -7.25
C GLU A 241 -3.62 7.34 -6.29
N PHE A 242 -2.57 7.79 -5.59
CA PHE A 242 -2.02 7.04 -4.47
C PHE A 242 -2.90 7.26 -3.24
N VAL A 243 -3.40 6.17 -2.67
CA VAL A 243 -4.36 6.20 -1.56
C VAL A 243 -3.99 5.21 -0.48
N ASN A 244 -4.51 5.44 0.72
CA ASN A 244 -4.54 4.50 1.82
C ASN A 244 -5.99 4.07 2.06
N MET A 245 -6.28 2.78 2.12
CA MET A 245 -7.67 2.31 2.15
C MET A 245 -7.89 1.12 3.07
N ILE A 246 -9.14 0.98 3.52
CA ILE A 246 -9.57 -0.13 4.38
C ILE A 246 -11.04 -0.49 4.12
N PRO A 247 -11.37 -1.78 3.93
CA PRO A 247 -12.75 -2.25 3.75
C PRO A 247 -13.54 -2.32 5.07
N PHE A 248 -14.87 -2.45 4.96
CA PHE A 248 -15.80 -2.68 6.06
C PHE A 248 -16.77 -3.84 5.77
N THR A 249 -17.14 -4.54 6.83
CA THR A 249 -18.21 -5.55 6.86
C THR A 249 -19.27 -5.18 7.92
N PRO A 250 -20.51 -5.68 7.84
CA PRO A 250 -21.51 -5.43 8.87
C PRO A 250 -21.13 -6.08 10.20
N THR A 251 -21.56 -5.48 11.31
CA THR A 251 -21.66 -6.18 12.59
C THR A 251 -22.66 -7.36 12.49
N ALA A 252 -22.51 -8.38 13.34
CA ALA A 252 -23.37 -9.58 13.45
C ALA A 252 -23.03 -10.75 12.51
N GLY A 253 -21.75 -10.97 12.22
CA GLY A 253 -21.26 -12.20 11.58
C GLY A 253 -21.54 -12.30 10.08
N LYS A 254 -22.05 -11.23 9.45
CA LYS A 254 -22.09 -11.11 7.99
C LYS A 254 -20.70 -10.72 7.50
N ARG A 255 -20.15 -11.53 6.61
CA ARG A 255 -18.77 -11.37 6.11
C ARG A 255 -18.70 -10.73 4.72
N ASN A 256 -19.82 -10.22 4.21
CA ASN A 256 -19.89 -9.54 2.93
C ASN A 256 -19.37 -8.11 3.04
N LEU A 257 -18.65 -7.65 2.02
CA LEU A 257 -18.19 -6.27 1.93
C LEU A 257 -19.39 -5.34 1.78
N ILE A 258 -19.39 -4.24 2.54
CA ILE A 258 -20.44 -3.20 2.45
C ILE A 258 -19.91 -1.82 2.13
N ALA A 259 -18.65 -1.55 2.43
CA ALA A 259 -18.05 -0.26 2.17
C ALA A 259 -16.52 -0.35 2.18
N TRP A 260 -15.87 0.72 1.75
CA TRP A 260 -14.46 0.97 2.04
C TRP A 260 -14.24 2.45 2.31
N LEU A 261 -13.31 2.74 3.22
CA LEU A 261 -12.78 4.09 3.45
C LEU A 261 -11.49 4.27 2.67
N VAL A 262 -11.37 5.42 2.02
CA VAL A 262 -10.15 5.86 1.33
C VAL A 262 -9.67 7.16 1.97
N ALA A 263 -8.41 7.20 2.38
CA ALA A 263 -7.66 8.40 2.66
C ALA A 263 -6.73 8.72 1.48
N ARG A 264 -6.87 9.93 0.93
CA ARG A 264 -6.11 10.38 -0.24
C ARG A 264 -4.70 10.81 0.17
N CYS A 265 -3.67 10.39 -0.58
CA CYS A 265 -2.26 10.70 -0.28
C CYS A 265 -1.66 11.74 -1.23
N ASP A 266 -2.21 11.93 -2.44
CA ASP A 266 -1.68 12.92 -3.38
C ASP A 266 -1.79 14.34 -2.82
N ALA A 267 -0.76 15.17 -3.02
CA ALA A 267 -0.61 16.48 -2.37
C ALA A 267 -1.85 17.38 -2.43
N LYS A 268 -2.54 17.42 -3.58
CA LYS A 268 -3.75 18.22 -3.80
C LYS A 268 -4.93 17.79 -2.92
N TYR A 269 -5.01 16.51 -2.60
CA TYR A 269 -6.14 15.89 -1.90
C TYR A 269 -5.75 15.29 -0.55
N TYR A 270 -4.50 15.46 -0.13
CA TYR A 270 -3.93 14.81 1.03
C TYR A 270 -4.83 14.93 2.26
N GLY A 271 -5.09 13.80 2.91
CA GLY A 271 -5.89 13.72 4.13
C GLY A 271 -7.39 13.88 3.93
N ARG A 272 -7.88 14.06 2.69
CA ARG A 272 -9.32 13.97 2.41
C ARG A 272 -9.75 12.51 2.48
N LEU A 273 -10.75 12.25 3.32
CA LEU A 273 -11.38 10.95 3.44
C LEU A 273 -12.61 10.85 2.53
N LYS A 274 -12.80 9.69 1.91
CA LYS A 274 -14.02 9.36 1.17
C LYS A 274 -14.42 7.91 1.48
N ALA A 275 -15.65 7.74 1.93
CA ALA A 275 -16.24 6.42 2.10
C ALA A 275 -17.08 6.08 0.87
N TYR A 276 -16.89 4.89 0.33
CA TYR A 276 -17.70 4.34 -0.75
C TYR A 276 -18.57 3.25 -0.16
N ILE A 277 -19.88 3.42 -0.27
CA ILE A 277 -20.88 2.53 0.29
C ILE A 277 -21.48 1.73 -0.86
N LEU A 278 -21.47 0.41 -0.72
CA LEU A 278 -22.05 -0.49 -1.71
C LEU A 278 -23.59 -0.46 -1.61
N PRO A 279 -24.31 -0.58 -2.73
CA PRO A 279 -25.77 -0.59 -2.71
C PRO A 279 -26.33 -1.71 -1.83
N LYS A 280 -27.40 -1.43 -1.09
CA LYS A 280 -28.08 -2.46 -0.30
C LYS A 280 -28.57 -3.59 -1.21
N GLY A 281 -28.36 -4.83 -0.79
CA GLY A 281 -28.75 -6.03 -1.55
C GLY A 281 -27.66 -6.60 -2.46
N THR A 282 -26.50 -5.95 -2.61
CA THR A 282 -25.35 -6.56 -3.28
C THR A 282 -24.69 -7.60 -2.38
N GLN A 283 -24.50 -8.81 -2.88
CA GLN A 283 -23.71 -9.86 -2.22
C GLN A 283 -22.29 -9.83 -2.77
N ILE A 284 -21.47 -8.94 -2.23
CA ILE A 284 -20.06 -8.86 -2.57
C ILE A 284 -19.30 -9.56 -1.45
N ASP A 285 -18.52 -10.59 -1.80
CA ASP A 285 -17.66 -11.31 -0.87
C ASP A 285 -16.76 -10.33 -0.13
N GLY A 286 -16.70 -10.39 1.20
CA GLY A 286 -15.67 -9.67 1.94
C GLY A 286 -14.35 -10.46 1.98
N PRO A 287 -13.28 -9.83 2.50
CA PRO A 287 -11.95 -10.45 2.57
C PRO A 287 -11.96 -11.85 3.19
N GLU A 288 -12.63 -12.03 4.33
CA GLU A 288 -12.71 -13.32 5.02
C GLU A 288 -13.42 -14.42 4.20
N ILE A 289 -14.34 -14.07 3.31
CA ILE A 289 -14.99 -15.06 2.41
C ILE A 289 -14.02 -15.47 1.30
N VAL A 290 -13.23 -14.53 0.78
CA VAL A 290 -12.22 -14.83 -0.23
C VAL A 290 -11.11 -15.70 0.35
N GLU A 291 -10.70 -15.44 1.59
CA GLU A 291 -9.79 -16.29 2.36
C GLU A 291 -10.28 -17.75 2.41
N ASP A 292 -11.54 -17.95 2.79
CA ASP A 292 -12.15 -19.28 2.83
C ASP A 292 -12.15 -19.94 1.45
N ARG A 293 -12.42 -19.19 0.38
CA ARG A 293 -12.40 -19.70 -0.99
C ARG A 293 -11.01 -20.15 -1.43
N ILE A 294 -9.96 -19.44 -1.01
CA ILE A 294 -8.57 -19.82 -1.28
C ILE A 294 -8.25 -21.14 -0.57
N ASP A 295 -8.61 -21.26 0.71
CA ASP A 295 -8.35 -22.47 1.51
C ASP A 295 -9.17 -23.69 1.07
N GLN A 296 -10.37 -23.46 0.54
CA GLN A 296 -11.26 -24.52 0.02
C GLN A 296 -10.93 -24.93 -1.42
N HIS A 297 -10.16 -24.13 -2.16
CA HIS A 297 -9.82 -24.46 -3.54
C HIS A 297 -8.90 -25.71 -3.56
N PRO A 298 -9.29 -26.84 -4.17
CA PRO A 298 -8.59 -28.12 -4.01
C PRO A 298 -7.09 -28.08 -4.36
N GLU A 299 -6.74 -27.49 -5.51
CA GLU A 299 -5.34 -27.40 -5.95
C GLU A 299 -4.50 -26.48 -5.06
N MET A 300 -5.05 -25.31 -4.69
CA MET A 300 -4.34 -24.36 -3.84
C MET A 300 -4.18 -24.92 -2.43
N SER A 301 -5.23 -25.51 -1.86
CA SER A 301 -5.21 -26.15 -0.54
C SER A 301 -4.16 -27.26 -0.46
N LYS A 302 -4.08 -28.11 -1.49
CA LYS A 302 -3.05 -29.13 -1.63
C LYS A 302 -1.65 -28.52 -1.70
N GLN A 303 -1.45 -27.50 -2.53
CA GLN A 303 -0.17 -26.83 -2.72
C GLN A 303 0.32 -26.13 -1.45
N LEU A 304 -0.55 -25.37 -0.78
CA LEU A 304 -0.26 -24.74 0.51
C LEU A 304 0.12 -25.78 1.57
N SER A 305 -0.62 -26.89 1.63
CA SER A 305 -0.34 -27.96 2.58
C SER A 305 1.00 -28.64 2.31
N LEU A 306 1.42 -28.78 1.04
CA LEU A 306 2.73 -29.34 0.67
C LEU A 306 3.87 -28.38 1.00
N TRP A 307 3.67 -27.08 0.83
CA TRP A 307 4.66 -26.05 1.15
C TRP A 307 4.82 -25.82 2.65
N ASP A 308 3.77 -26.08 3.42
CA ASP A 308 3.78 -25.98 4.89
C ASP A 308 4.25 -27.29 5.55
N GLN A 309 5.21 -27.99 4.92
CA GLN A 309 5.81 -29.25 5.38
C GLN A 309 7.33 -29.23 5.23
N GLY A 310 8.01 -30.23 5.81
CA GLY A 310 9.41 -30.52 5.46
C GLY A 310 10.46 -29.49 5.89
N GLY A 311 10.10 -28.51 6.73
CA GLY A 311 11.04 -27.48 7.17
C GLY A 311 10.86 -26.11 6.51
N SER A 312 9.80 -25.92 5.73
CA SER A 312 9.32 -24.61 5.30
C SER A 312 8.00 -24.22 5.96
N SER A 313 7.72 -22.93 5.98
CA SER A 313 6.45 -22.35 6.45
C SER A 313 5.88 -21.43 5.38
N VAL A 314 4.58 -21.58 5.12
CA VAL A 314 3.83 -20.65 4.27
C VAL A 314 3.57 -19.35 5.03
N ILE A 315 3.79 -18.23 4.36
CA ILE A 315 3.46 -16.90 4.85
C ILE A 315 2.44 -16.28 3.90
N ARG A 316 1.23 -16.03 4.42
CA ARG A 316 0.19 -15.26 3.71
C ARG A 316 0.42 -13.78 3.93
N GLY A 317 0.52 -13.00 2.86
CA GLY A 317 0.62 -11.54 2.93
C GLY A 317 -0.75 -10.89 3.10
N ASN A 318 -0.78 -9.56 3.24
CA ASN A 318 -2.03 -8.83 3.39
C ASN A 318 -2.93 -9.01 2.17
N MET A 319 -4.23 -9.17 2.41
CA MET A 319 -5.23 -9.17 1.36
C MET A 319 -5.53 -7.75 0.90
N LEU A 320 -5.33 -7.48 -0.40
CA LEU A 320 -5.65 -6.18 -1.00
C LEU A 320 -7.00 -6.26 -1.71
N THR A 321 -7.94 -5.40 -1.31
CA THR A 321 -9.28 -5.27 -1.93
C THR A 321 -9.31 -4.04 -2.84
N ILE A 322 -9.12 -4.26 -4.14
CA ILE A 322 -8.89 -3.20 -5.12
C ILE A 322 -10.13 -3.02 -6.02
N PRO A 323 -10.80 -1.85 -5.98
CA PRO A 323 -11.89 -1.55 -6.91
C PRO A 323 -11.32 -1.19 -8.29
N VAL A 324 -11.85 -1.83 -9.33
CA VAL A 324 -11.51 -1.56 -10.73
C VAL A 324 -12.78 -1.47 -11.56
N GLY A 325 -13.11 -0.26 -12.02
CA GLY A 325 -14.38 0.01 -12.72
C GLY A 325 -15.58 -0.34 -11.82
N ASN A 326 -16.39 -1.31 -12.26
CA ASN A 326 -17.55 -1.81 -11.52
C ASN A 326 -17.30 -3.15 -10.82
N ALA A 327 -16.05 -3.61 -10.76
CA ALA A 327 -15.66 -4.88 -10.15
C ALA A 327 -14.69 -4.68 -8.99
N LEU A 328 -14.59 -5.69 -8.12
CA LEU A 328 -13.63 -5.77 -7.03
C LEU A 328 -12.68 -6.92 -7.26
N PHE A 329 -11.40 -6.65 -7.07
CA PHE A 329 -10.31 -7.60 -7.15
C PHE A 329 -9.74 -7.81 -5.75
N TYR A 330 -9.53 -9.06 -5.40
CA TYR A 330 -8.81 -9.44 -4.20
C TYR A 330 -7.46 -9.99 -4.63
N VAL A 331 -6.38 -9.44 -4.08
CA VAL A 331 -5.02 -9.83 -4.42
C VAL A 331 -4.29 -10.19 -3.15
N GLU A 332 -3.73 -11.40 -3.11
CA GLU A 332 -3.02 -11.90 -1.94
C GLU A 332 -1.70 -12.57 -2.35
N PRO A 333 -0.55 -12.04 -1.90
CA PRO A 333 0.74 -12.68 -2.15
C PRO A 333 1.01 -13.80 -1.13
N ILE A 334 1.46 -14.95 -1.64
CA ILE A 334 1.86 -16.11 -0.86
C ILE A 334 3.39 -16.25 -0.92
N TYR A 335 4.02 -16.22 0.24
CA TYR A 335 5.45 -16.37 0.40
C TYR A 335 5.80 -17.72 1.03
N LEU A 336 7.01 -18.19 0.76
CA LEU A 336 7.60 -19.35 1.41
C LEU A 336 8.86 -18.94 2.18
N GLN A 337 8.98 -19.41 3.41
CA GLN A 337 10.18 -19.21 4.23
C GLN A 337 10.70 -20.56 4.69
N ALA A 338 12.00 -20.81 4.53
CA ALA A 338 12.65 -21.99 5.10
C ALA A 338 13.00 -21.74 6.57
N LYS A 339 12.97 -22.78 7.42
CA LYS A 339 13.30 -22.66 8.86
C LYS A 339 14.68 -22.03 9.10
N ASP A 340 15.67 -22.36 8.28
CA ASP A 340 17.05 -21.90 8.45
C ASP A 340 17.35 -20.61 7.67
N ALA A 341 16.50 -20.21 6.71
CA ALA A 341 16.67 -19.01 5.90
C ALA A 341 15.60 -17.97 6.25
N LYS A 342 16.04 -16.84 6.83
CA LYS A 342 15.11 -15.82 7.36
C LYS A 342 14.45 -14.94 6.31
N MET A 343 14.77 -15.07 5.01
CA MET A 343 14.17 -14.24 3.97
C MET A 343 13.00 -14.98 3.31
N PRO A 344 11.75 -14.50 3.43
CA PRO A 344 10.62 -15.03 2.68
C PRO A 344 10.78 -14.77 1.18
N GLU A 345 10.40 -15.73 0.36
CA GLU A 345 10.40 -15.63 -1.10
C GLU A 345 8.97 -15.66 -1.62
N LEU A 346 8.60 -14.72 -2.50
CA LEU A 346 7.29 -14.74 -3.15
C LEU A 346 7.18 -15.98 -4.04
N LYS A 347 6.17 -16.81 -3.82
CA LYS A 347 5.93 -18.02 -4.62
C LYS A 347 4.72 -17.91 -5.52
N GLN A 348 3.64 -17.28 -5.04
CA GLN A 348 2.42 -17.09 -5.84
C GLN A 348 1.75 -15.77 -5.49
N VAL A 349 0.97 -15.27 -6.44
CA VAL A 349 -0.03 -14.23 -6.23
C VAL A 349 -1.39 -14.85 -6.54
N VAL A 350 -2.29 -14.83 -5.56
CA VAL A 350 -3.67 -15.25 -5.74
C VAL A 350 -4.51 -14.03 -6.10
N VAL A 351 -5.36 -14.18 -7.11
CA VAL A 351 -6.30 -13.15 -7.55
C VAL A 351 -7.70 -13.74 -7.57
N ALA A 352 -8.66 -13.05 -6.95
CA ALA A 352 -10.07 -13.37 -7.04
C ALA A 352 -10.87 -12.18 -7.57
N ALA A 353 -11.83 -12.46 -8.46
CA ALA A 353 -12.73 -11.48 -9.05
C ALA A 353 -14.09 -12.12 -9.32
N GLY A 354 -15.12 -11.68 -8.61
CA GLY A 354 -16.42 -12.38 -8.59
C GLY A 354 -16.22 -13.86 -8.22
N ASP A 355 -16.82 -14.76 -8.98
CA ASP A 355 -16.74 -16.21 -8.72
C ASP A 355 -15.43 -16.86 -9.18
N ARG A 356 -14.57 -16.11 -9.86
CA ARG A 356 -13.29 -16.63 -10.38
C ARG A 356 -12.18 -16.44 -9.36
N LEU A 357 -11.33 -17.46 -9.26
CA LEU A 357 -10.14 -17.48 -8.43
C LEU A 357 -9.03 -18.14 -9.23
N ALA A 358 -7.88 -17.49 -9.34
CA ALA A 358 -6.69 -18.08 -9.96
C ALA A 358 -5.42 -17.57 -9.29
N TRP A 359 -4.31 -18.24 -9.54
CA TRP A 359 -3.00 -17.89 -8.99
C TRP A 359 -1.91 -18.09 -10.05
N GLY A 360 -0.79 -17.39 -9.89
CA GLY A 360 0.39 -17.49 -10.74
C GLY A 360 1.64 -16.99 -10.01
N GLU A 361 2.82 -17.22 -10.57
CA GLU A 361 4.09 -16.78 -9.98
C GLU A 361 4.21 -15.25 -9.98
N THR A 362 3.48 -14.59 -10.88
CA THR A 362 3.37 -13.15 -10.95
C THR A 362 1.92 -12.69 -10.87
N PHE A 363 1.71 -11.45 -10.43
CA PHE A 363 0.39 -10.81 -10.46
C PHE A 363 -0.23 -10.83 -11.87
N MET A 364 0.57 -10.55 -12.91
CA MET A 364 0.09 -10.53 -14.29
C MET A 364 -0.39 -11.89 -14.76
N GLU A 365 0.33 -12.96 -14.42
CA GLU A 365 -0.07 -14.33 -14.75
C GLU A 365 -1.36 -14.72 -14.03
N ALA A 366 -1.46 -14.44 -12.72
CA ALA A 366 -2.68 -14.69 -11.96
C ALA A 366 -3.88 -13.93 -12.54
N LEU A 367 -3.67 -12.65 -12.88
CA LEU A 367 -4.68 -11.79 -13.50
C LEU A 367 -5.15 -12.35 -14.84
N GLN A 368 -4.23 -12.74 -15.72
CA GLN A 368 -4.56 -13.36 -17.01
C GLN A 368 -5.40 -14.63 -16.82
N ARG A 369 -5.02 -15.51 -15.90
CA ARG A 369 -5.76 -16.74 -15.60
C ARG A 369 -7.19 -16.46 -15.09
N VAL A 370 -7.37 -15.42 -14.27
CA VAL A 370 -8.72 -14.99 -13.81
C VAL A 370 -9.59 -14.49 -14.97
N PHE A 371 -9.03 -13.73 -15.92
CA PHE A 371 -9.82 -13.12 -16.99
C PHE A 371 -10.03 -14.02 -18.22
N ILE A 372 -8.99 -14.72 -18.64
CA ILE A 372 -8.93 -15.46 -19.91
C ILE A 372 -9.40 -16.92 -19.72
N GLY A 373 -9.55 -17.39 -18.48
CA GLY A 373 -9.65 -18.82 -18.19
C GLY A 373 -8.27 -19.46 -18.31
N GLN A 374 -8.07 -20.64 -17.72
CA GLN A 374 -6.79 -21.37 -17.67
C GLN A 374 -5.96 -21.13 -18.92
N LEU A 375 -4.73 -20.62 -18.73
CA LEU A 375 -3.71 -20.63 -19.77
C LEU A 375 -3.65 -22.05 -20.31
N VAL A 376 -4.06 -22.22 -21.57
CA VAL A 376 -3.60 -23.33 -22.38
C VAL A 376 -2.08 -23.29 -22.26
N GLU A 377 -1.47 -24.34 -21.72
CA GLU A 377 -0.02 -24.50 -21.74
C GLU A 377 0.47 -24.07 -23.12
N GLU A 378 1.34 -23.05 -23.16
CA GLU A 378 2.10 -22.75 -24.37
C GLU A 378 2.96 -23.97 -24.67
N LYS A 379 2.42 -24.88 -25.47
CA LYS A 379 3.23 -25.77 -26.28
C LYS A 379 4.18 -24.87 -27.08
N PRO A 380 5.46 -25.24 -27.17
CA PRO A 380 6.46 -24.44 -27.86
C PRO A 380 5.95 -24.10 -29.25
N ALA A 381 6.04 -22.81 -29.60
CA ALA A 381 5.53 -22.24 -30.83
C ALA A 381 5.94 -23.12 -32.03
N GLN A 382 4.97 -23.86 -32.55
CA GLN A 382 5.04 -24.32 -33.93
C GLN A 382 4.82 -23.07 -34.78
N GLU A 383 5.82 -22.74 -35.60
CA GLU A 383 5.70 -21.73 -36.65
C GLU A 383 4.41 -21.96 -37.41
N LYS A 384 3.45 -21.05 -37.24
CA LYS A 384 2.26 -21.05 -38.09
C LYS A 384 2.73 -20.77 -39.52
N PRO A 385 2.31 -21.57 -40.51
CA PRO A 385 2.67 -21.33 -41.90
C PRO A 385 2.19 -19.91 -42.28
N LYS A 386 3.06 -19.15 -42.95
CA LYS A 386 2.67 -17.85 -43.52
C LYS A 386 1.48 -18.08 -44.45
N LEU A 387 0.30 -17.61 -44.05
CA LEU A 387 -0.88 -17.63 -44.91
C LEU A 387 -0.61 -16.74 -46.12
N THR A 388 -0.91 -17.23 -47.32
CA THR A 388 -0.80 -16.41 -48.52
C THR A 388 -1.93 -15.38 -48.56
N LEU A 389 -1.77 -14.32 -49.36
CA LEU A 389 -2.80 -13.28 -49.57
C LEU A 389 -4.16 -13.90 -49.95
N LYS A 390 -4.14 -15.01 -50.70
CA LYS A 390 -5.32 -15.76 -51.11
C LYS A 390 -6.03 -16.45 -49.94
N ASP A 391 -5.27 -16.96 -48.97
CA ASP A 391 -5.79 -17.61 -47.77
C ASP A 391 -6.36 -16.58 -46.77
N LEU A 392 -5.76 -15.38 -46.70
CA LEU A 392 -6.27 -14.27 -45.89
C LEU A 392 -7.60 -13.73 -46.43
N VAL A 393 -7.73 -13.60 -47.76
CA VAL A 393 -8.99 -13.21 -48.41
C VAL A 393 -10.08 -14.28 -48.19
N ALA A 394 -9.74 -15.57 -48.30
CA ALA A 394 -10.68 -16.65 -48.08
C ALA A 394 -11.16 -16.70 -46.62
N THR A 395 -10.24 -16.52 -45.66
CA THR A 395 -10.56 -16.47 -44.23
C THR A 395 -11.45 -15.27 -43.90
N ALA A 396 -11.15 -14.08 -44.43
CA ALA A 396 -11.98 -12.90 -44.23
C ALA A 396 -13.40 -13.08 -44.80
N TRP A 397 -13.53 -13.67 -45.99
CA TRP A 397 -14.84 -13.94 -46.58
C TRP A 397 -15.67 -14.95 -45.76
N ALA A 398 -15.04 -16.03 -45.30
CA ALA A 398 -15.70 -17.04 -44.47
C ALA A 398 -16.15 -16.45 -43.12
N SER A 399 -15.31 -15.64 -42.46
CA SER A 399 -15.65 -14.99 -41.19
C SER A 399 -16.78 -13.96 -41.36
N LEU A 400 -16.81 -13.22 -42.48
CA LEU A 400 -17.89 -12.28 -42.79
C LEU A 400 -19.24 -12.99 -43.05
N GLU A 401 -19.22 -14.11 -43.77
CA GLU A 401 -20.43 -14.88 -44.07
C GLU A 401 -20.99 -15.53 -42.79
N ASN A 402 -20.09 -16.07 -41.95
CA ASN A 402 -20.47 -16.64 -40.66
C ASN A 402 -21.02 -15.56 -39.71
N TYR A 403 -20.40 -14.37 -39.66
CA TYR A 403 -20.91 -13.23 -38.91
C TYR A 403 -22.33 -12.85 -39.34
N LYS A 404 -22.57 -12.68 -40.64
CA LYS A 404 -23.90 -12.32 -41.18
C LYS A 404 -24.96 -13.37 -40.82
N LYS A 405 -24.60 -14.65 -40.90
CA LYS A 405 -25.48 -15.76 -40.50
C LYS A 405 -25.83 -15.71 -39.01
N LEU A 406 -24.82 -15.56 -38.14
CA LEU A 406 -25.00 -15.55 -36.69
C LEU A 406 -25.78 -14.33 -36.18
N VAL A 407 -25.60 -13.17 -36.83
CA VAL A 407 -26.42 -11.98 -36.58
C VAL A 407 -27.87 -12.22 -37.01
N GLY A 408 -28.09 -12.86 -38.16
CA GLY A 408 -29.43 -13.26 -38.62
C GLY A 408 -30.13 -14.28 -37.70
N GLU A 409 -29.36 -15.12 -37.02
CA GLU A 409 -29.84 -16.11 -36.04
C GLU A 409 -29.96 -15.54 -34.60
N GLY A 410 -29.60 -14.27 -34.36
CA GLY A 410 -29.67 -13.63 -33.04
C GLY A 410 -28.59 -14.07 -32.04
N LYS A 411 -27.56 -14.80 -32.48
CA LYS A 411 -26.48 -15.34 -31.63
C LYS A 411 -25.36 -14.32 -31.45
N MET A 412 -25.63 -13.26 -30.70
CA MET A 412 -24.75 -12.09 -30.58
C MET A 412 -23.34 -12.37 -30.05
N ARG A 413 -23.18 -13.38 -29.19
CA ARG A 413 -21.87 -13.76 -28.63
C ARG A 413 -20.98 -14.48 -29.65
N GLU A 414 -21.53 -15.44 -30.36
CA GLU A 414 -20.82 -16.15 -31.44
C GLU A 414 -20.55 -15.23 -32.63
N ALA A 415 -21.44 -14.26 -32.88
CA ALA A 415 -21.21 -13.20 -33.86
C ALA A 415 -20.02 -12.29 -33.47
N ALA A 416 -19.83 -11.98 -32.19
CA ALA A 416 -18.67 -11.21 -31.74
C ALA A 416 -17.35 -11.96 -32.02
N ASP A 417 -17.30 -13.26 -31.75
CA ASP A 417 -16.12 -14.09 -32.02
C ASP A 417 -15.81 -14.17 -33.54
N ALA A 418 -16.84 -14.30 -34.39
CA ALA A 418 -16.69 -14.29 -35.85
C ALA A 418 -16.22 -12.92 -36.37
N PHE A 419 -16.62 -11.82 -35.71
CA PHE A 419 -16.18 -10.47 -36.04
C PHE A 419 -14.72 -10.21 -35.67
N GLU A 420 -14.26 -10.69 -34.51
CA GLU A 420 -12.83 -10.59 -34.13
C GLU A 420 -11.92 -11.35 -35.11
N GLN A 421 -12.36 -12.52 -35.59
CA GLN A 421 -11.63 -13.28 -36.60
C GLN A 421 -11.55 -12.54 -37.95
N LEU A 422 -12.64 -11.88 -38.35
CA LEU A 422 -12.66 -11.03 -39.53
C LEU A 422 -11.70 -9.85 -39.38
N GLU A 423 -11.71 -9.17 -38.23
CA GLU A 423 -10.83 -8.02 -37.97
C GLU A 423 -9.34 -8.42 -37.99
N ALA A 424 -9.01 -9.58 -37.42
CA ALA A 424 -7.66 -10.13 -37.45
C ALA A 424 -7.21 -10.45 -38.89
N ALA A 425 -8.07 -11.07 -39.70
CA ALA A 425 -7.78 -11.37 -41.10
C ALA A 425 -7.58 -10.10 -41.95
N LEU A 426 -8.40 -9.06 -41.72
CA LEU A 426 -8.28 -7.78 -42.42
C LEU A 426 -7.02 -7.00 -42.02
N LYS A 427 -6.63 -7.01 -40.75
CA LYS A 427 -5.37 -6.40 -40.28
C LYS A 427 -4.15 -7.09 -40.90
N ALA A 428 -4.16 -8.43 -40.94
CA ALA A 428 -3.10 -9.19 -41.60
C ALA A 428 -3.03 -8.90 -43.11
N LEU A 429 -4.18 -8.77 -43.77
CA LEU A 429 -4.25 -8.41 -45.20
C LEU A 429 -3.73 -6.98 -45.43
N GLN A 430 -4.05 -6.03 -44.56
CA GLN A 430 -3.53 -4.66 -44.64
C GLN A 430 -2.01 -4.61 -44.50
N GLN A 431 -1.44 -5.37 -43.55
CA GLN A 431 0.00 -5.47 -43.36
C GLN A 431 0.71 -6.08 -44.58
N GLU A 432 0.11 -7.11 -45.20
CA GLU A 432 0.69 -7.77 -46.37
C GLU A 432 0.61 -6.91 -47.64
N VAL A 433 -0.46 -6.12 -47.80
CA VAL A 433 -0.58 -5.14 -48.90
C VAL A 433 0.40 -3.98 -48.72
N GLN A 434 0.65 -3.55 -47.47
CA GLN A 434 1.64 -2.51 -47.17
C GLN A 434 3.09 -2.99 -47.37
N SER A 435 3.39 -4.25 -47.07
CA SER A 435 4.71 -4.85 -47.28
C SER A 435 5.02 -5.10 -48.77
N SER A 436 4.00 -5.39 -49.59
CA SER A 436 4.16 -5.58 -51.03
C SER A 436 4.14 -4.27 -51.85
N GLY A 437 3.62 -3.17 -51.28
CA GLY A 437 3.61 -1.84 -51.91
C GLY A 437 4.88 -0.99 -51.73
N SER A 438 5.78 -1.35 -50.82
CA SER A 438 7.01 -0.58 -50.51
C SER A 438 8.25 -1.03 -51.31
N GLY A 439 8.11 -2.00 -52.22
CA GLY A 439 9.21 -2.57 -53.03
C GLY A 439 9.39 -2.00 -54.43
N GLY A 440 8.69 -0.92 -54.81
CA GLY A 440 8.73 -0.34 -56.15
C GLY A 440 9.02 1.16 -56.14
N GLY A 441 10.24 1.56 -55.75
CA GLY A 441 10.58 2.98 -55.71
C GLY A 441 11.95 3.33 -55.13
N SER A 442 13.01 2.64 -55.57
CA SER A 442 14.38 3.15 -55.78
C SER A 442 15.34 1.99 -56.01
#